data_AF-A0A7V9KAY4-F1
#
_entry.id   AF-A0A7V9KAY4-F1
#
_cell.length_a   1.000
_cell.length_b   1.000
_cell.length_c   1.000
_cell.angle_alpha   90.00
_cell.angle_beta   90.00
_cell.angle_gamma   90.00
#
_symmetry.space_group_name_H-M   'P 1'
#
loop_
_entity.id
_entity.type
_entity.pdbx_description
1 polymer ?
#
loop_
_entity_poly.entity_id
_entity_poly.type
_entity_poly.pdbx_seq_one_letter_code
_entity_poly.pdbx_strand_id
1 'polypeptide(L)'
;MTPAFPSGIRTSVRVMERAWLKRELDAGRSIESIAREVGKDPSTVSYWVNKHALISSHAEKHAARGGIEREELERLVGQGFTVRAIAEELQVSFSSVQHWLRRYDLATVRARRSRSMQASLEDPTAPAVTTGECPRHGTTTFGRRPEGSWRCLRCRSAHVAARRRRIKQILVAEAGGVCVLCGYDRTVGALHFHHVDPSAKEFHLSFAGATRSIASSRAEAAKCVLLCANCHAEVENGAANIPNAAPRETSGVAIPG
;
A
#
# COMPACT_ATOMS: atom_id res chain seq x y z
N MET A 1 50.05 31.87 60.81
CA MET A 1 48.64 32.08 60.45
C MET A 1 48.38 31.39 59.12
N THR A 2 47.80 30.19 59.17
CA THR A 2 47.49 29.38 57.97
C THR A 2 46.10 29.77 57.48
N PRO A 3 45.89 30.14 56.20
CA PRO A 3 44.56 30.46 55.71
C PRO A 3 43.75 29.17 55.55
N ALA A 4 42.58 29.12 56.20
CA ALA A 4 41.61 28.05 56.05
C ALA A 4 40.93 28.16 54.67
N PHE A 5 41.11 27.14 53.83
CA PHE A 5 40.37 27.01 52.58
C PHE A 5 38.92 26.58 52.86
N PRO A 6 37.90 27.32 52.39
CA PRO A 6 36.51 26.87 52.52
C PRO A 6 36.25 25.70 51.56
N SER A 7 36.01 24.52 52.13
CA SER A 7 35.63 23.30 51.42
C SER A 7 34.38 23.50 50.57
N GLY A 8 34.53 23.46 49.24
CA GLY A 8 33.44 23.53 48.24
C GLY A 8 32.51 22.31 48.20
N ILE A 9 32.63 21.39 49.14
CA ILE A 9 31.82 20.16 49.23
C ILE A 9 30.42 20.45 49.79
N ARG A 10 30.23 21.58 50.50
CA ARG A 10 28.96 21.92 51.16
C ARG A 10 27.84 22.39 50.24
N THR A 11 28.15 22.88 49.05
CA THR A 11 27.12 23.43 48.12
C THR A 11 26.47 22.34 47.29
N SER A 12 27.24 21.34 46.81
CA SER A 12 26.72 20.26 45.97
C SER A 12 25.76 19.32 46.70
N VAL A 13 25.96 19.11 48.00
CA VAL A 13 25.07 18.30 48.85
C VAL A 13 23.73 19.01 49.07
N ARG A 14 23.75 20.33 49.34
CA ARG A 14 22.53 21.14 49.56
C ARG A 14 21.61 21.20 48.35
N VAL A 15 22.18 21.16 47.15
CA VAL A 15 21.45 21.18 45.88
C VAL A 15 20.77 19.82 45.60
N MET A 16 21.19 18.72 46.24
CA MET A 16 20.54 17.41 46.12
C MET A 16 19.76 17.01 47.40
N GLU A 17 19.53 17.96 48.31
CA GLU A 17 18.66 17.76 49.47
C GLU A 17 17.19 17.70 49.03
N ARG A 18 16.42 16.82 49.67
CA ARG A 18 14.99 16.60 49.41
C ARG A 18 14.18 17.89 49.36
N ALA A 19 14.44 18.81 50.30
CA ALA A 19 13.71 20.07 50.41
C ALA A 19 13.95 21.01 49.21
N TRP A 20 15.19 21.06 48.71
CA TRP A 20 15.52 21.88 47.53
C TRP A 20 14.92 21.27 46.27
N LEU A 21 15.16 19.99 46.02
CA LEU A 21 14.62 19.28 44.84
C LEU A 21 13.09 19.34 44.79
N LYS A 22 12.41 19.22 45.93
CA LYS A 22 10.95 19.35 46.00
C LYS A 22 10.48 20.74 45.56
N ARG A 23 11.11 21.82 46.05
CA ARG A 23 10.74 23.18 45.64
C ARG A 23 10.93 23.41 44.15
N GLU A 24 12.01 22.88 43.58
CA GLU A 24 12.28 23.06 42.14
C GLU A 24 11.31 22.28 41.25
N LEU A 25 10.93 21.08 41.67
CA LEU A 25 9.90 20.29 40.98
C LEU A 25 8.50 20.91 41.15
N ASP A 26 8.16 21.41 42.35
CA ASP A 26 6.90 22.10 42.63
C ASP A 26 6.80 23.42 41.84
N ALA A 27 7.92 24.10 41.59
CA ALA A 27 8.01 25.26 40.71
C ALA A 27 7.88 24.93 39.21
N GLY A 28 7.69 23.65 38.86
CA GLY A 28 7.45 23.20 37.48
C GLY A 28 8.71 23.08 36.64
N ARG A 29 9.92 23.08 37.22
CA ARG A 29 11.15 22.86 36.45
C ARG A 29 11.26 21.38 36.06
N SER A 30 11.74 21.13 34.83
CA SER A 30 12.04 19.77 34.36
C SER A 30 13.36 19.24 34.97
N ILE A 31 13.51 17.92 35.00
CA ILE A 31 14.73 17.25 35.50
C ILE A 31 15.96 17.71 34.69
N GLU A 32 15.82 17.90 33.39
CA GLU A 32 16.88 18.36 32.48
C GLU A 32 17.27 19.82 32.72
N SER A 33 16.30 20.67 33.07
CA SER A 33 16.58 22.07 33.43
C SER A 33 17.35 22.15 34.74
N ILE A 34 16.93 21.37 35.75
CA ILE A 34 17.62 21.29 37.04
C ILE A 34 19.04 20.77 36.84
N ALA A 35 19.21 19.68 36.07
CA ALA A 35 20.50 19.09 35.76
C ALA A 35 21.49 20.09 35.12
N ARG A 36 21.02 20.91 34.17
CA ARG A 36 21.83 21.94 33.50
C ARG A 36 22.31 23.02 34.47
N GLU A 37 21.43 23.49 35.35
CA GLU A 37 21.74 24.55 36.32
C GLU A 37 22.74 24.08 37.38
N VAL A 38 22.63 22.83 37.81
CA VAL A 38 23.49 22.26 38.86
C VAL A 38 24.78 21.65 38.31
N GLY A 39 24.95 21.64 36.98
CA GLY A 39 26.10 21.04 36.30
C GLY A 39 26.21 19.54 36.51
N LYS A 40 25.07 18.82 36.55
CA LYS A 40 24.99 17.37 36.73
C LYS A 40 24.28 16.70 35.57
N ASP A 41 24.51 15.40 35.42
CA ASP A 41 23.78 14.59 34.44
C ASP A 41 22.30 14.44 34.85
N PRO A 42 21.33 14.50 33.91
CA PRO A 42 19.91 14.28 34.19
C PRO A 42 19.61 12.97 34.94
N SER A 43 20.41 11.93 34.73
CA SER A 43 20.29 10.64 35.42
C SER A 43 20.65 10.77 36.92
N THR A 44 21.58 11.65 37.25
CA THR A 44 21.95 11.94 38.66
C THR A 44 20.80 12.63 39.38
N VAL A 45 20.18 13.63 38.73
CA VAL A 45 19.01 14.32 39.30
C VAL A 45 17.83 13.35 39.43
N SER A 46 17.58 12.52 38.41
CA SER A 46 16.55 11.46 38.45
C SER A 46 16.75 10.48 39.60
N TYR A 47 18.00 10.05 39.84
CA TYR A 47 18.34 9.17 40.96
C TYR A 47 17.96 9.80 42.31
N TRP A 48 18.26 11.08 42.53
CA TRP A 48 17.91 11.76 43.78
C TRP A 48 16.42 12.05 43.92
N VAL A 49 15.72 12.36 42.83
CA VAL A 49 14.26 12.50 42.81
C VAL A 49 13.58 11.19 43.23
N ASN A 50 14.02 10.06 42.66
CA ASN A 50 13.54 8.73 43.03
C ASN A 50 13.90 8.35 44.47
N LYS A 51 15.15 8.59 44.87
CA LYS A 51 15.64 8.31 46.24
C LYS A 51 14.89 9.08 47.32
N HIS A 52 14.44 10.30 47.00
CA HIS A 52 13.64 11.15 47.90
C HIS A 52 12.13 10.97 47.75
N ALA A 53 11.69 10.03 46.90
CA ALA A 53 10.29 9.77 46.57
C ALA A 53 9.52 11.05 46.16
N LEU A 54 10.16 11.89 45.35
CA LEU A 54 9.56 13.12 44.81
C LEU A 54 8.93 12.84 43.45
N ILE A 55 7.78 13.43 43.18
CA ILE A 55 7.06 13.31 41.91
C ILE A 55 7.33 14.58 41.11
N SER A 56 7.81 14.45 39.88
CA SER A 56 7.89 15.60 38.96
C SER A 56 6.51 15.84 38.35
N SER A 57 6.13 17.11 38.18
CA SER A 57 4.92 17.50 37.43
C SER A 57 4.93 17.00 35.98
N HIS A 58 6.11 16.70 35.43
CA HIS A 58 6.27 16.06 34.13
C HIS A 58 6.02 14.54 34.13
N ALA A 59 5.93 13.88 35.29
CA ALA A 59 5.61 12.46 35.38
C ALA A 59 4.21 12.15 34.85
N GLU A 60 3.25 13.08 34.96
CA GLU A 60 1.91 12.92 34.38
C GLU A 60 1.93 12.83 32.84
N LYS A 61 2.87 13.53 32.18
CA LYS A 61 3.03 13.45 30.71
C LYS A 61 3.63 12.11 30.25
N HIS A 62 4.28 11.38 31.16
CA HIS A 62 4.87 10.06 30.91
C HIS A 62 4.09 8.93 31.60
N ALA A 63 2.91 9.20 32.16
CA ALA A 63 2.03 8.17 32.67
C ALA A 63 1.67 7.23 31.52
N ALA A 64 2.08 5.96 31.65
CA ALA A 64 1.88 4.94 30.65
C ALA A 64 0.39 4.86 30.27
N ARG A 65 0.03 5.32 29.06
CA ARG A 65 -1.21 4.86 28.43
C ARG A 65 -1.15 3.34 28.46
N GLY A 66 -2.12 2.72 29.13
CA GLY A 66 -2.15 1.30 29.46
C GLY A 66 -1.72 0.40 28.30
N GLY A 67 -1.12 -0.74 28.64
CA GLY A 67 -0.71 -1.72 27.65
C GLY A 67 -1.89 -2.16 26.78
N ILE A 68 -1.61 -2.43 25.51
CA ILE A 68 -2.64 -2.95 24.61
C ILE A 68 -2.84 -4.43 24.98
N GLU A 69 -4.07 -4.82 25.31
CA GLU A 69 -4.39 -6.22 25.64
C GLU A 69 -4.15 -7.16 24.45
N ARG A 70 -3.63 -8.35 24.74
CA ARG A 70 -3.26 -9.34 23.71
C ARG A 70 -4.46 -9.77 22.86
N GLU A 71 -5.59 -10.08 23.50
CA GLU A 71 -6.81 -10.56 22.83
C GLU A 71 -7.33 -9.55 21.81
N GLU A 72 -7.25 -8.25 22.15
CA GLU A 72 -7.70 -7.17 21.27
C GLU A 72 -6.79 -7.02 20.04
N LEU A 73 -5.48 -7.15 20.22
CA LEU A 73 -4.54 -7.20 19.08
C LEU A 73 -4.77 -8.44 18.21
N GLU A 74 -5.06 -9.60 18.79
CA GLU A 74 -5.37 -10.82 18.05
C GLU A 74 -6.64 -10.66 17.22
N ARG A 75 -7.70 -10.06 17.79
CA ARG A 75 -8.95 -9.75 17.10
C ARG A 75 -8.71 -8.83 15.89
N LEU A 76 -8.01 -7.71 16.09
CA LEU A 76 -7.74 -6.74 15.02
C LEU A 76 -6.82 -7.31 13.93
N VAL A 77 -5.81 -8.09 14.32
CA VAL A 77 -4.95 -8.81 13.36
C VAL A 77 -5.75 -9.85 12.58
N GLY A 78 -6.64 -10.59 13.24
CA GLY A 78 -7.52 -11.58 12.61
C GLY A 78 -8.50 -10.96 11.61
N GLN A 79 -8.95 -9.74 11.88
CA GLN A 79 -9.76 -8.94 10.94
C GLN A 79 -8.95 -8.37 9.76
N GLY A 80 -7.63 -8.57 9.73
CA GLY A 80 -6.76 -8.15 8.63
C GLY A 80 -6.36 -6.68 8.68
N PHE A 81 -6.49 -6.01 9.83
CA PHE A 81 -6.07 -4.63 9.99
C PHE A 81 -4.56 -4.48 9.73
N THR A 82 -4.17 -3.34 9.15
CA THR A 82 -2.76 -2.96 9.04
C THR A 82 -2.27 -2.37 10.36
N VAL A 83 -0.95 -2.36 10.59
CA VAL A 83 -0.38 -1.74 11.81
C VAL A 83 -0.82 -0.28 11.97
N ARG A 84 -1.00 0.47 10.88
CA ARG A 84 -1.52 1.85 10.91
C ARG A 84 -3.00 1.90 11.28
N ALA A 85 -3.82 1.03 10.69
CA ALA A 85 -5.24 0.94 11.03
C ALA A 85 -5.46 0.53 12.49
N ILE A 86 -4.63 -0.38 13.02
CA ILE A 86 -4.64 -0.74 14.45
C ILE A 86 -4.28 0.48 15.31
N ALA A 87 -3.29 1.28 14.89
CA ALA A 87 -2.88 2.47 15.63
C ALA A 87 -3.99 3.53 15.67
N GLU A 88 -4.67 3.75 14.54
CA GLU A 88 -5.83 4.63 14.43
C GLU A 88 -7.00 4.13 15.28
N GLU A 89 -7.34 2.85 15.18
CA GLU A 89 -8.44 2.23 15.93
C GLU A 89 -8.24 2.34 17.44
N LEU A 90 -7.03 2.01 17.92
CA LEU A 90 -6.71 2.01 19.34
C LEU A 90 -6.25 3.37 19.87
N GLN A 91 -6.21 4.41 19.02
CA GLN A 91 -5.73 5.76 19.37
C GLN A 91 -4.33 5.76 20.03
N VAL A 92 -3.47 4.82 19.61
CA VAL A 92 -2.08 4.71 20.06
C VAL A 92 -1.11 5.06 18.95
N SER A 93 0.15 5.26 19.30
CA SER A 93 1.18 5.48 18.30
C SER A 93 1.46 4.20 17.49
N PHE A 94 1.87 4.37 16.22
CA PHE A 94 2.32 3.28 15.37
C PHE A 94 3.42 2.42 16.03
N SER A 95 4.37 3.07 16.70
CA SER A 95 5.48 2.41 17.42
C SER A 95 4.99 1.64 18.64
N SER A 96 3.96 2.11 19.34
CA SER A 96 3.30 1.36 20.42
C SER A 96 2.70 0.06 19.90
N VAL A 97 1.97 0.09 18.78
CA VAL A 97 1.41 -1.11 18.15
C VAL A 97 2.53 -2.08 17.76
N GLN A 98 3.61 -1.60 17.15
CA GLN A 98 4.76 -2.44 16.79
C GLN A 98 5.42 -3.09 18.01
N HIS A 99 5.55 -2.35 19.11
CA HIS A 99 6.08 -2.88 20.36
C HIS A 99 5.24 -4.04 20.89
N TRP A 100 3.93 -3.86 21.00
CA TRP A 100 3.02 -4.89 21.53
C TRP A 100 2.86 -6.08 20.58
N LEU A 101 2.79 -5.86 19.26
CA LEU A 101 2.82 -6.95 18.28
C LEU A 101 4.09 -7.82 18.45
N ARG A 102 5.27 -7.19 18.62
CA ARG A 102 6.51 -7.93 18.87
C ARG A 102 6.49 -8.64 20.22
N ARG A 103 6.01 -7.99 21.27
CA ARG A 103 5.96 -8.53 22.64
C ARG A 103 5.08 -9.78 22.74
N TYR A 104 3.98 -9.82 21.97
CA TYR A 104 3.07 -10.97 21.93
C TYR A 104 3.36 -11.95 20.78
N ASP A 105 4.47 -11.76 20.05
CA ASP A 105 4.82 -12.52 18.85
C ASP A 105 3.68 -12.58 17.79
N LEU A 106 2.90 -11.49 17.72
CA LEU A 106 1.85 -11.30 16.74
C LEU A 106 2.39 -10.61 15.50
N ALA A 107 1.83 -10.99 14.36
CA ALA A 107 2.13 -10.35 13.09
C ALA A 107 0.84 -10.23 12.29
N THR A 108 0.64 -9.07 11.68
CA THR A 108 -0.49 -8.86 10.75
C THR A 108 -0.50 -9.91 9.65
N VAL A 109 -1.67 -10.23 9.10
CA VAL A 109 -1.81 -11.16 7.97
C VAL A 109 -0.85 -10.80 6.83
N ARG A 110 -0.68 -9.49 6.55
CA ARG A 110 0.28 -9.00 5.55
C ARG A 110 1.74 -9.29 5.93
N ALA A 111 2.13 -9.10 7.19
CA ALA A 111 3.48 -9.39 7.66
C ALA A 111 3.78 -10.90 7.70
N ARG A 112 2.82 -11.74 8.14
CA ARG A 112 2.93 -13.21 8.07
C ARG A 112 3.11 -13.69 6.63
N ARG A 113 2.29 -13.15 5.73
CA ARG A 113 2.39 -13.42 4.29
C ARG A 113 3.74 -12.99 3.71
N SER A 114 4.24 -11.80 4.06
CA SER A 114 5.56 -11.34 3.63
C SER A 114 6.68 -12.28 4.11
N ARG A 115 6.65 -12.75 5.36
CA ARG A 115 7.66 -13.67 5.91
C ARG A 115 7.64 -15.04 5.22
N SER A 116 6.47 -15.66 5.10
CA SER A 116 6.31 -16.95 4.41
C SER A 116 6.71 -16.86 2.92
N MET A 117 6.44 -15.73 2.28
CA MET A 117 6.81 -15.49 0.88
C MET A 117 8.27 -15.10 0.67
N GLN A 118 8.97 -14.62 1.70
CA GLN A 118 10.38 -14.24 1.65
C GLN A 118 11.30 -15.46 1.76
N ALA A 119 10.92 -16.47 2.54
CA ALA A 119 11.65 -17.75 2.60
C ALA A 119 11.73 -18.45 1.22
N SER A 120 10.74 -18.27 0.35
CA SER A 120 10.76 -18.78 -1.04
C SER A 120 11.63 -17.96 -2.01
N LEU A 121 12.19 -16.81 -1.60
CA LEU A 121 13.09 -16.00 -2.44
C LEU A 121 14.55 -16.47 -2.35
N GLU A 122 14.88 -17.24 -1.32
CA GLU A 122 16.24 -17.71 -1.03
C GLU A 122 16.58 -19.01 -1.79
N ASP A 123 15.58 -19.67 -2.37
CA ASP A 123 15.74 -20.86 -3.21
C ASP A 123 15.39 -20.55 -4.68
N PRO A 124 16.37 -20.51 -5.60
CA PRO A 124 16.15 -20.28 -7.03
C PRO A 124 15.30 -21.35 -7.73
N THR A 125 15.17 -22.53 -7.11
CA THR A 125 14.39 -23.67 -7.63
C THR A 125 12.96 -23.69 -7.11
N ALA A 126 12.63 -22.83 -6.13
CA ALA A 126 11.30 -22.74 -5.58
C ALA A 126 10.28 -22.40 -6.68
N PRO A 127 9.11 -23.06 -6.68
CA PRO A 127 8.09 -22.80 -7.68
C PRO A 127 7.71 -21.32 -7.66
N ALA A 128 7.59 -20.70 -8.84
CA ALA A 128 7.16 -19.31 -9.01
C ALA A 128 5.70 -19.04 -8.60
N VAL A 129 5.11 -19.99 -7.87
CA VAL A 129 3.71 -20.12 -7.51
C VAL A 129 3.62 -20.67 -6.09
N THR A 130 2.80 -20.05 -5.23
CA THR A 130 2.54 -20.50 -3.86
C THR A 130 1.08 -20.30 -3.47
N THR A 131 0.59 -21.03 -2.49
CA THR A 131 -0.77 -20.86 -1.94
C THR A 131 -0.75 -19.85 -0.81
N GLY A 132 -1.75 -18.98 -0.73
CA GLY A 132 -1.90 -18.05 0.39
C GLY A 132 -3.29 -17.44 0.45
N GLU A 133 -3.53 -16.60 1.46
CA GLU A 133 -4.81 -15.91 1.61
C GLU A 133 -4.83 -14.57 0.88
N CYS A 134 -5.86 -14.38 0.06
CA CYS A 134 -6.19 -13.13 -0.60
C CYS A 134 -7.43 -12.50 0.05
N PRO A 135 -7.40 -11.22 0.46
CA PRO A 135 -8.57 -10.55 1.03
C PRO A 135 -9.82 -10.54 0.15
N ARG A 136 -9.66 -10.75 -1.17
CA ARG A 136 -10.76 -10.76 -2.15
C ARG A 136 -11.19 -12.14 -2.61
N HIS A 137 -10.34 -13.16 -2.43
CA HIS A 137 -10.54 -14.46 -3.05
C HIS A 137 -10.32 -15.63 -2.09
N GLY A 138 -10.14 -15.35 -0.79
CA GLY A 138 -9.77 -16.36 0.21
C GLY A 138 -8.45 -17.04 -0.12
N THR A 139 -8.33 -18.31 0.26
CA THR A 139 -7.17 -19.16 -0.07
C THR A 139 -7.08 -19.38 -1.57
N THR A 140 -5.98 -18.94 -2.17
CA THR A 140 -5.78 -18.94 -3.62
C THR A 140 -4.30 -19.00 -3.95
N THR A 141 -4.02 -19.27 -5.23
CA THR A 141 -2.68 -19.24 -5.79
C THR A 141 -2.15 -17.82 -6.00
N PHE A 142 -0.90 -17.61 -5.61
CA PHE A 142 -0.10 -16.41 -5.81
C PHE A 142 1.06 -16.74 -6.73
N GLY A 143 1.31 -15.88 -7.72
CA GLY A 143 2.50 -15.97 -8.56
C GLY A 143 3.50 -14.89 -8.18
N ARG A 144 4.79 -15.27 -8.16
CA ARG A 144 5.91 -14.35 -8.05
C ARG A 144 5.97 -13.46 -9.29
N ARG A 145 6.46 -12.24 -9.11
CA ARG A 145 6.74 -11.30 -10.19
C ARG A 145 8.24 -11.09 -10.35
N PRO A 146 8.71 -10.55 -11.50
CA PRO A 146 10.13 -10.29 -11.71
C PRO A 146 10.77 -9.44 -10.61
N GLU A 147 10.02 -8.46 -10.06
CA GLU A 147 10.47 -7.63 -8.94
C GLU A 147 10.50 -8.35 -7.58
N GLY A 148 10.26 -9.66 -7.54
CA GLY A 148 10.22 -10.46 -6.31
C GLY A 148 8.91 -10.36 -5.52
N SER A 149 8.00 -9.46 -5.90
CA SER A 149 6.70 -9.32 -5.24
C SER A 149 5.72 -10.44 -5.62
N TRP A 150 4.82 -10.81 -4.71
CA TRP A 150 3.84 -11.87 -4.93
C TRP A 150 2.44 -11.32 -5.14
N ARG A 151 1.72 -11.83 -6.14
CA ARG A 151 0.36 -11.39 -6.45
C ARG A 151 -0.58 -12.55 -6.72
N CYS A 152 -1.76 -12.49 -6.10
CA CYS A 152 -2.86 -13.42 -6.33
C CYS A 152 -3.15 -13.49 -7.84
N LEU A 153 -3.16 -14.70 -8.38
CA LEU A 153 -3.36 -14.92 -9.82
C LEU A 153 -4.77 -14.50 -10.25
N ARG A 154 -5.79 -14.71 -9.41
CA ARG A 154 -7.16 -14.23 -9.68
C ARG A 154 -7.25 -12.71 -9.73
N CYS A 155 -6.61 -12.00 -8.78
CA CYS A 155 -6.48 -10.54 -8.82
C CYS A 155 -5.74 -10.06 -10.08
N ARG A 156 -4.72 -10.79 -10.52
CA ARG A 156 -3.94 -10.49 -11.73
C ARG A 156 -4.85 -10.59 -12.97
N SER A 157 -5.58 -11.70 -13.12
CA SER A 157 -6.52 -11.92 -14.22
C SER A 157 -7.65 -10.89 -14.24
N ALA A 158 -8.25 -10.58 -13.09
CA ALA A 158 -9.30 -9.58 -12.97
C ALA A 158 -8.81 -8.18 -13.41
N HIS A 159 -7.59 -7.81 -13.04
CA HIS A 159 -6.99 -6.54 -13.45
C HIS A 159 -6.73 -6.48 -14.97
N VAL A 160 -6.22 -7.56 -15.56
CA VAL A 160 -6.04 -7.66 -17.03
C VAL A 160 -7.37 -7.54 -17.75
N ALA A 161 -8.40 -8.26 -17.29
CA ALA A 161 -9.75 -8.18 -17.86
C ALA A 161 -10.34 -6.77 -17.75
N ALA A 162 -10.16 -6.08 -16.62
CA ALA A 162 -10.61 -4.69 -16.46
C ALA A 162 -9.85 -3.71 -17.36
N ARG A 163 -8.55 -3.93 -17.58
CA ARG A 163 -7.76 -3.12 -18.52
C ARG A 163 -8.20 -3.33 -19.97
N ARG A 164 -8.43 -4.58 -20.38
CA ARG A 164 -8.93 -4.92 -21.73
C ARG A 164 -10.29 -4.30 -22.01
N ARG A 165 -11.22 -4.37 -21.05
CA ARG A 165 -12.53 -3.70 -21.15
C ARG A 165 -12.41 -2.20 -21.36
N ARG A 166 -11.56 -1.52 -20.56
CA ARG A 166 -11.30 -0.08 -20.71
C ARG A 166 -10.70 0.28 -22.06
N ILE A 167 -9.72 -0.49 -22.53
CA ILE A 167 -9.13 -0.27 -23.87
C ILE A 167 -10.21 -0.47 -24.95
N LYS A 168 -10.99 -1.56 -24.89
CA LYS A 168 -12.07 -1.82 -25.86
C LYS A 168 -13.08 -0.66 -25.91
N GLN A 169 -13.48 -0.13 -24.76
CA GLN A 169 -14.38 1.03 -24.69
C GLN A 169 -13.81 2.24 -25.43
N ILE A 170 -12.54 2.58 -25.21
CA ILE A 170 -11.89 3.71 -25.87
C ILE A 170 -11.86 3.50 -27.39
N LEU A 171 -11.40 2.34 -27.85
CA LEU A 171 -11.29 2.06 -29.29
C LEU A 171 -12.66 2.06 -29.97
N VAL A 172 -13.68 1.49 -29.32
CA VAL A 172 -15.05 1.48 -29.86
C VAL A 172 -15.58 2.89 -30.01
N ALA A 173 -15.38 3.75 -29.00
CA ALA A 173 -15.77 5.16 -29.07
C ALA A 173 -15.03 5.90 -30.20
N GLU A 174 -13.71 5.70 -30.31
CA GLU A 174 -12.88 6.26 -31.40
C GLU A 174 -13.31 5.76 -32.79
N ALA A 175 -13.86 4.54 -32.88
CA ALA A 175 -14.38 3.95 -34.11
C ALA A 175 -15.85 4.32 -34.40
N GLY A 176 -16.44 5.25 -33.65
CA GLY A 176 -17.81 5.76 -33.87
C GLY A 176 -18.90 5.05 -33.08
N GLY A 177 -18.56 4.07 -32.25
CA GLY A 177 -19.46 3.50 -31.24
C GLY A 177 -20.55 2.56 -31.77
N VAL A 178 -20.73 2.44 -33.08
CA VAL A 178 -21.85 1.72 -33.70
C VAL A 178 -21.38 0.70 -34.74
N CYS A 179 -22.18 -0.36 -34.95
CA CYS A 179 -21.97 -1.27 -36.07
C CYS A 179 -22.15 -0.53 -37.39
N VAL A 180 -21.17 -0.62 -38.30
CA VAL A 180 -21.24 0.07 -39.60
C VAL A 180 -22.28 -0.52 -40.56
N LEU A 181 -22.74 -1.77 -40.32
CA LEU A 181 -23.75 -2.42 -41.15
C LEU A 181 -25.19 -2.19 -40.67
N CYS A 182 -25.44 -2.35 -39.37
CA CYS A 182 -26.80 -2.33 -38.82
C CYS A 182 -27.06 -1.24 -37.78
N GLY A 183 -26.06 -0.41 -37.45
CA GLY A 183 -26.20 0.69 -36.48
C GLY A 183 -26.27 0.27 -35.01
N TYR A 184 -26.10 -1.02 -34.68
CA TYR A 184 -26.12 -1.49 -33.29
C TYR A 184 -25.11 -0.75 -32.40
N ASP A 185 -25.57 -0.22 -31.26
CA ASP A 185 -24.78 0.62 -30.34
C ASP A 185 -25.04 0.30 -28.85
N ARG A 186 -25.96 -0.63 -28.55
CA ARG A 186 -26.47 -0.85 -27.18
C ARG A 186 -25.41 -1.32 -26.18
N THR A 187 -24.40 -2.06 -26.62
CA THR A 187 -23.40 -2.65 -25.72
C THR A 187 -22.06 -2.86 -26.40
N VAL A 188 -21.02 -2.20 -25.89
CA VAL A 188 -19.60 -2.34 -26.32
C VAL A 188 -19.13 -3.80 -26.33
N GLY A 189 -19.66 -4.63 -25.43
CA GLY A 189 -19.36 -6.06 -25.36
C GLY A 189 -19.66 -6.80 -26.67
N ALA A 190 -20.75 -6.44 -27.36
CA ALA A 190 -21.22 -7.08 -28.59
C ALA A 190 -20.63 -6.47 -29.87
N LEU A 191 -19.74 -5.48 -29.76
CA LEU A 191 -19.05 -4.88 -30.90
C LEU A 191 -17.66 -5.48 -31.09
N HIS A 192 -17.26 -5.72 -32.33
CA HIS A 192 -16.04 -6.43 -32.74
C HIS A 192 -15.34 -5.65 -33.85
N PHE A 193 -14.00 -5.62 -33.79
CA PHE A 193 -13.17 -5.06 -34.85
C PHE A 193 -12.90 -6.14 -35.89
N HIS A 194 -13.38 -5.93 -37.10
CA HIS A 194 -13.17 -6.81 -38.23
C HIS A 194 -12.15 -6.19 -39.19
N HIS A 195 -11.10 -6.91 -39.55
CA HIS A 195 -10.10 -6.43 -40.51
C HIS A 195 -10.70 -6.27 -41.89
N VAL A 196 -10.53 -5.10 -42.50
CA VAL A 196 -11.00 -4.86 -43.88
C VAL A 196 -10.21 -5.69 -44.89
N ASP A 197 -8.91 -5.82 -44.65
CA ASP A 197 -8.01 -6.70 -45.39
C ASP A 197 -7.50 -7.81 -44.46
N PRO A 198 -7.95 -9.07 -44.64
CA PRO A 198 -7.48 -10.21 -43.85
C PRO A 198 -5.96 -10.44 -43.95
N SER A 199 -5.31 -10.00 -45.04
CA SER A 199 -3.87 -10.14 -45.25
C SER A 199 -3.04 -9.10 -44.48
N ALA A 200 -3.66 -7.99 -44.06
CA ALA A 200 -3.05 -6.97 -43.20
C ALA A 200 -3.02 -7.36 -41.71
N LYS A 201 -3.56 -8.54 -41.37
CA LYS A 201 -3.52 -9.13 -40.03
C LYS A 201 -2.09 -9.59 -39.72
N GLU A 202 -1.39 -8.87 -38.86
CA GLU A 202 -0.17 -9.40 -38.26
C GLU A 202 -0.55 -10.57 -37.34
N PHE A 203 -0.36 -11.79 -37.83
CA PHE A 203 -0.85 -13.07 -37.27
C PHE A 203 -0.39 -13.44 -35.84
N HIS A 204 0.25 -12.53 -35.10
CA HIS A 204 0.61 -12.72 -33.70
C HIS A 204 -0.20 -11.82 -32.75
N LEU A 205 -1.40 -11.39 -33.13
CA LEU A 205 -2.25 -10.53 -32.28
C LEU A 205 -2.91 -11.23 -31.09
N SER A 206 -2.91 -12.56 -31.07
CA SER A 206 -3.65 -13.34 -30.10
C SER A 206 -2.85 -14.59 -29.75
N PHE A 207 -2.16 -14.57 -28.60
CA PHE A 207 -2.19 -15.67 -27.61
C PHE A 207 -1.33 -15.43 -26.36
N ALA A 208 -0.33 -14.54 -26.38
CA ALA A 208 0.67 -14.50 -25.32
C ALA A 208 0.47 -13.39 -24.28
N GLY A 209 -0.67 -13.35 -23.57
CA GLY A 209 -0.79 -12.73 -22.23
C GLY A 209 -0.38 -11.26 -22.01
N ALA A 210 0.10 -10.53 -23.02
CA ALA A 210 0.69 -9.22 -22.89
C ALA A 210 -0.39 -8.14 -22.99
N THR A 211 -0.38 -7.22 -22.03
CA THR A 211 -1.21 -6.03 -22.10
C THR A 211 -0.56 -5.09 -23.11
N ARG A 212 -1.08 -5.01 -24.34
CA ARG A 212 -0.56 -4.07 -25.36
C ARG A 212 -0.76 -2.63 -24.92
N SER A 213 0.10 -1.74 -25.39
CA SER A 213 -0.08 -0.30 -25.23
C SER A 213 -1.35 0.12 -25.98
N ILE A 214 -1.99 1.18 -25.50
CA ILE A 214 -3.18 1.72 -26.18
C ILE A 214 -2.83 2.20 -27.61
N ALA A 215 -1.61 2.71 -27.82
CA ALA A 215 -1.12 3.12 -29.13
C ALA A 215 -1.08 1.95 -30.13
N SER A 216 -0.54 0.80 -29.73
CA SER A 216 -0.55 -0.41 -30.58
C SER A 216 -1.98 -0.88 -30.86
N SER A 217 -2.87 -0.82 -29.86
CA SER A 217 -4.27 -1.18 -30.07
C SER A 217 -5.02 -0.22 -31.01
N ARG A 218 -4.68 1.07 -30.99
CA ARG A 218 -5.22 2.07 -31.95
C ARG A 218 -4.73 1.82 -33.36
N ALA A 219 -3.42 1.58 -33.54
CA ALA A 219 -2.84 1.29 -34.84
C ALA A 219 -3.49 0.06 -35.50
N GLU A 220 -3.82 -0.96 -34.69
CA GLU A 220 -4.57 -2.11 -35.18
C GLU A 220 -6.03 -1.77 -35.50
N ALA A 221 -6.73 -1.08 -34.59
CA ALA A 221 -8.13 -0.72 -34.79
C ALA A 221 -8.36 0.15 -36.03
N ALA A 222 -7.37 0.95 -36.45
CA ALA A 222 -7.41 1.74 -37.67
C ALA A 222 -7.49 0.90 -38.97
N LYS A 223 -7.08 -0.38 -38.92
CA LYS A 223 -7.17 -1.33 -40.04
C LYS A 223 -8.52 -2.08 -40.06
N CYS A 224 -9.38 -1.81 -39.09
CA CYS A 224 -10.61 -2.55 -38.87
C CYS A 224 -11.85 -1.67 -39.03
N VAL A 225 -12.96 -2.30 -39.39
CA VAL A 225 -14.31 -1.75 -39.24
C VAL A 225 -14.95 -2.29 -37.96
N LEU A 226 -15.92 -1.54 -37.44
CA LEU A 226 -16.64 -1.92 -36.24
C LEU A 226 -17.97 -2.60 -36.60
N LEU A 227 -18.15 -3.85 -36.20
CA LEU A 227 -19.35 -4.66 -36.46
C LEU A 227 -19.95 -5.21 -35.17
N CYS A 228 -21.26 -5.41 -35.11
CA CYS A 228 -21.85 -6.19 -34.02
C CYS A 228 -21.56 -7.68 -34.21
N ALA A 229 -21.76 -8.49 -33.17
CA ALA A 229 -21.46 -9.93 -33.19
C ALA A 229 -22.14 -10.67 -34.35
N ASN A 230 -23.39 -10.32 -34.68
CA ASN A 230 -24.13 -10.96 -35.77
C ASN A 230 -23.58 -10.54 -37.14
N CYS A 231 -23.45 -9.24 -37.39
CA CYS A 231 -22.91 -8.74 -38.66
C CYS A 231 -21.44 -9.17 -38.87
N HIS A 232 -20.66 -9.28 -37.79
CA HIS A 232 -19.31 -9.83 -37.86
C HIS A 232 -19.32 -11.29 -38.33
N ALA A 233 -20.19 -12.13 -37.76
CA ALA A 233 -20.35 -13.51 -38.19
C ALA A 233 -20.89 -13.64 -39.62
N GLU A 234 -21.82 -12.78 -40.03
CA GLU A 234 -22.33 -12.74 -41.41
C GLU A 234 -21.21 -12.40 -42.40
N VAL A 235 -20.36 -11.42 -42.09
CA VAL A 235 -19.22 -11.04 -42.92
C VAL A 235 -18.17 -12.15 -42.98
N GLU A 236 -17.82 -12.77 -41.85
CA GLU A 236 -16.85 -13.89 -41.83
C GLU A 236 -17.33 -15.10 -42.65
N ASN A 237 -18.65 -15.33 -42.70
CA ASN A 237 -19.26 -16.41 -43.49
C ASN A 237 -19.60 -15.98 -44.93
N GLY A 238 -19.29 -14.76 -45.35
CA GLY A 238 -19.60 -14.24 -46.68
C GLY A 238 -21.09 -13.98 -46.94
N ALA A 239 -21.94 -13.99 -45.91
CA ALA A 239 -23.36 -13.69 -46.00
C ALA A 239 -23.65 -12.19 -46.09
N ALA A 240 -22.70 -11.34 -45.66
CA ALA A 240 -22.75 -9.89 -45.78
C ALA A 240 -21.40 -9.34 -46.26
N ASN A 241 -21.43 -8.19 -46.95
CA ASN A 241 -20.24 -7.49 -47.38
C ASN A 241 -20.05 -6.21 -46.58
N ILE A 242 -18.79 -5.89 -46.26
CA ILE A 242 -18.44 -4.65 -45.59
C ILE A 242 -18.47 -3.52 -46.63
N PRO A 243 -19.01 -2.32 -46.31
CA PRO A 243 -18.83 -1.17 -47.17
C PRO A 243 -17.34 -0.87 -47.35
N ASN A 244 -16.95 -0.53 -48.58
CA ASN A 244 -15.56 -0.18 -48.92
C ASN A 244 -15.20 1.12 -48.17
N ALA A 245 -14.73 0.99 -46.93
CA ALA A 245 -14.48 2.13 -46.07
C ALA A 245 -13.15 2.76 -46.50
N ALA A 246 -13.21 4.00 -46.99
CA ALA A 246 -12.01 4.82 -47.15
C ALA A 246 -11.24 4.86 -45.81
N PRO A 247 -9.89 4.87 -45.84
CA PRO A 247 -9.09 4.95 -44.64
C PRO A 247 -9.51 6.19 -43.83
N ARG A 248 -9.98 5.96 -42.61
CA ARG A 248 -10.45 7.04 -41.73
C ARG A 248 -9.24 7.91 -41.39
N GLU A 249 -9.24 9.15 -41.87
CA GLU A 249 -8.26 10.15 -41.47
C GLU A 249 -8.28 10.27 -39.94
N THR A 250 -7.10 10.15 -39.34
CA THR A 250 -6.89 10.26 -37.90
C THR A 250 -7.25 11.67 -37.45
N SER A 251 -8.53 11.93 -37.20
CA SER A 251 -8.97 13.17 -36.59
C SER A 251 -8.52 13.15 -35.14
N GLY A 252 -7.51 13.97 -34.84
CA GLY A 252 -7.03 14.24 -33.49
C GLY A 252 -8.17 14.82 -32.65
N VAL A 253 -8.91 13.96 -31.97
CA VAL A 253 -9.86 14.38 -30.95
C VAL A 253 -9.06 14.67 -29.68
N ALA A 254 -8.97 15.96 -29.35
CA ALA A 254 -8.46 16.45 -28.09
C ALA A 254 -9.28 15.83 -26.93
N ILE A 255 -8.57 15.21 -25.99
CA ILE A 255 -9.14 14.70 -24.74
C ILE A 255 -9.33 15.91 -23.81
N PRO A 256 -10.53 16.20 -23.27
CA PRO A 256 -10.66 17.18 -22.20
C PRO A 256 -9.98 16.64 -20.93
N GLY A 257 -9.18 17.51 -20.31
CA GLY A 257 -8.29 17.22 -19.18
C GLY A 257 -8.97 16.81 -17.88
#